data_AF-G8B5H8-F1
#
_entry.id   AF-G8B5H8-F1
#
_cell.length_a   1.000
_cell.length_b   1.000
_cell.length_c   1.000
_cell.angle_alpha   90.00
_cell.angle_beta   90.00
_cell.angle_gamma   90.00
#
_symmetry.space_group_name_H-M   'P 1'
#
loop_
_entity.id
_entity.type
_entity.pdbx_description
1 polymer ?
#
loop_
_entity_poly.entity_id
_entity_poly.type
_entity_poly.pdbx_seq_one_letter_code
_entity_poly.pdbx_strand_id
1 'polypeptide(L)'
;MNPLTQTVNKLIQHPDYRRSICQLYKELLRKSYRLKKSNIENASVLFEEFKVGMYESFNKQYTNTYQMTQALMKGIKLNSVLDDALTKGNHDKLTSWVHQHRKEYFEWTQRRASFLQNRKELEEKRIGSLRGRESSLASSRKRGKTKRKQLALSTGGSVDDFINEGLETAFKNGQFLILRYLNQLQYAEKIPNPHLLPYTPETLQTEGNQYNSHHVIKGSTQKVIDQSFDKEYIESIIIPSLVFDLNDMNMEKITTIVNEKGPYQAVAKENNSGTVPLPYILSPFKHKPGRKHIAHLIRQQVLWSRIKKVWETTHELEEENMSKDGSYPIRGCRGFGAEELMKPRLYYENLCQGEEMFELFCEIEQKRLEGRGVNEEIDLEQFNWTKDLDIVSDEITAKYRQVLSNSKLDLSELQQSLQHRYNDGYKDYVERFTKLLNQLKIFNVFKHSEIVAPPNTTVLKSDVNNLVLDKFPTEDRIGRGQTLGDFLKACGFPYFEFGNELRKKINEIMTKIVHRY
;
A
#
# COMPACT_ATOMS: atom_id res chain seq x y z
N MET A 1 22.26 -2.48 -5.80
CA MET A 1 22.33 -1.21 -6.57
C MET A 1 22.99 -1.49 -7.91
N ASN A 2 22.60 -0.80 -8.99
CA ASN A 2 23.05 -1.09 -10.36
C ASN A 2 24.51 -0.58 -10.55
N PRO A 3 25.46 -1.38 -11.09
CA PRO A 3 26.84 -0.93 -11.33
C PRO A 3 26.93 0.33 -12.20
N LEU A 4 25.97 0.54 -13.10
CA LEU A 4 25.86 1.76 -13.92
C LEU A 4 25.56 3.03 -13.10
N THR A 5 24.77 2.95 -12.03
CA THR A 5 24.52 4.12 -11.17
C THR A 5 25.73 4.41 -10.28
N GLN A 6 26.52 3.39 -9.92
CA GLN A 6 27.78 3.58 -9.20
C GLN A 6 28.85 4.25 -10.07
N THR A 7 28.96 3.89 -11.36
CA THR A 7 29.92 4.54 -12.27
C THR A 7 29.56 5.98 -12.58
N VAL A 8 28.27 6.29 -12.79
CA VAL A 8 27.81 7.68 -12.96
C VAL A 8 28.07 8.52 -11.71
N ASN A 9 27.77 8.00 -10.52
CA ASN A 9 28.04 8.72 -9.26
C ASN A 9 29.54 8.92 -9.03
N LYS A 10 30.38 7.92 -9.34
CA LYS A 10 31.85 8.05 -9.28
C LYS A 10 32.39 9.10 -10.25
N LEU A 11 31.86 9.17 -11.49
CA LEU A 11 32.25 10.18 -12.48
C LEU A 11 31.83 11.60 -12.05
N ILE A 12 30.67 11.76 -11.42
CA ILE A 12 30.19 13.04 -10.87
C ILE A 12 31.05 13.50 -9.67
N GLN A 13 31.53 12.56 -8.86
CA GLN A 13 32.29 12.85 -7.64
C GLN A 13 33.79 13.09 -7.88
N HIS A 14 34.33 12.65 -9.02
CA HIS A 14 35.74 12.84 -9.32
C HIS A 14 36.06 14.34 -9.51
N PRO A 15 37.05 14.89 -8.78
CA PRO A 15 37.28 16.33 -8.68
C PRO A 15 37.58 17.00 -10.02
N ASP A 16 38.31 16.32 -10.91
CA ASP A 16 38.69 16.89 -12.22
C ASP A 16 37.52 16.98 -13.21
N TYR A 17 36.63 15.98 -13.21
CA TYR A 17 35.41 16.01 -14.02
C TYR A 17 34.44 17.06 -13.49
N ARG A 18 34.31 17.20 -12.17
CA ARG A 18 33.52 18.27 -11.57
C ARG A 18 34.07 19.64 -11.95
N ARG A 19 35.39 19.82 -11.92
CA ARG A 19 36.06 21.07 -12.34
C ARG A 19 35.80 21.39 -13.81
N SER A 20 35.97 20.43 -14.72
CA SER A 20 35.76 20.65 -16.17
C SER A 20 34.30 20.94 -16.52
N ILE A 21 33.34 20.27 -15.87
CA ILE A 21 31.90 20.53 -16.02
C ILE A 21 31.55 21.94 -15.50
N CYS A 22 32.07 22.33 -14.33
CA CYS A 22 31.88 23.67 -13.79
C CYS A 22 32.54 24.75 -14.65
N GLN A 23 33.69 24.47 -15.28
CA GLN A 23 34.34 25.38 -16.22
C GLN A 23 33.49 25.55 -17.48
N LEU A 24 32.99 24.46 -18.06
CA LEU A 24 32.09 24.50 -19.22
C LEU A 24 30.84 25.32 -18.92
N TYR A 25 30.22 25.13 -17.75
CA TYR A 25 29.05 25.92 -17.32
C TYR A 25 29.38 27.42 -17.23
N LYS A 26 30.51 27.77 -16.60
CA LYS A 26 30.95 29.17 -16.46
C LYS A 26 31.25 29.81 -17.82
N GLU A 27 31.89 29.09 -18.73
CA GLU A 27 32.19 29.58 -20.08
C GLU A 27 30.91 29.82 -20.89
N LEU A 28 30.01 28.85 -20.89
CA LEU A 28 28.73 28.94 -21.58
C LEU A 28 27.89 30.12 -21.06
N LEU A 29 27.84 30.33 -19.75
CA LEU A 29 27.19 31.50 -19.14
C LEU A 29 27.85 32.81 -19.58
N ARG A 30 29.19 32.91 -19.50
CA ARG A 30 29.90 34.13 -19.92
C ARG A 30 29.61 34.48 -21.38
N LYS A 31 29.58 33.47 -22.25
CA LYS A 31 29.31 33.64 -23.69
C LYS A 31 27.84 34.00 -23.94
N SER A 32 26.88 33.40 -23.22
CA SER A 32 25.48 33.79 -23.34
C SER A 32 25.23 35.24 -22.87
N TYR A 33 25.88 35.69 -21.80
CA TYR A 33 25.83 37.10 -21.37
C TYR A 33 26.42 38.08 -22.40
N ARG A 34 27.48 37.69 -23.11
CA ARG A 34 28.03 38.47 -24.23
C ARG A 34 27.07 38.51 -25.42
N LEU A 35 26.38 37.41 -25.68
CA LEU A 35 25.38 37.30 -26.74
C LEU A 35 24.23 38.30 -26.54
N LYS A 36 23.79 38.54 -25.30
CA LYS A 36 22.79 39.58 -24.97
C LYS A 36 23.16 40.98 -25.46
N LYS A 37 24.46 41.31 -25.53
CA LYS A 37 24.99 42.62 -25.96
C LYS A 37 25.39 42.65 -27.44
N SER A 38 25.17 41.57 -28.19
CA SER A 38 25.55 41.46 -29.60
C SER A 38 24.42 41.87 -30.53
N ASN A 39 24.75 42.31 -31.75
CA ASN A 39 23.79 42.76 -32.78
C ASN A 39 23.06 41.61 -33.50
N ILE A 40 22.89 40.46 -32.85
CA ILE A 40 22.23 39.28 -33.42
C ILE A 40 20.71 39.44 -33.27
N GLU A 41 19.95 39.15 -34.33
CA GLU A 41 18.49 39.12 -34.27
C GLU A 41 18.00 38.15 -33.18
N ASN A 42 17.03 38.59 -32.35
CA ASN A 42 16.49 37.83 -31.21
C ASN A 42 17.51 37.43 -30.13
N ALA A 43 18.63 38.15 -29.99
CA ALA A 43 19.66 37.89 -28.99
C ALA A 43 19.14 37.83 -27.54
N SER A 44 18.13 38.64 -27.20
CA SER A 44 17.50 38.63 -25.87
C SER A 44 16.73 37.33 -25.59
N VAL A 45 16.02 36.80 -26.59
CA VAL A 45 15.27 35.55 -26.51
C VAL A 45 16.21 34.36 -26.44
N LEU A 46 17.24 34.34 -27.30
CA LEU A 46 18.27 33.31 -27.30
C LEU A 46 19.04 33.27 -25.97
N PHE A 47 19.33 34.43 -25.39
CA PHE A 47 19.97 34.52 -24.08
C PHE A 47 19.13 33.84 -22.99
N GLU A 48 17.84 34.14 -22.89
CA GLU A 48 16.98 33.52 -21.87
C GLU A 48 16.77 32.03 -22.14
N GLU A 49 16.58 31.61 -23.40
CA GLU A 49 16.50 30.19 -23.77
C GLU A 49 17.75 29.41 -23.37
N PHE A 50 18.94 29.96 -23.64
CA PHE A 50 20.21 29.34 -23.26
C PHE A 50 20.41 29.30 -21.75
N LYS A 51 20.05 30.38 -21.05
CA LYS A 51 20.17 30.44 -19.58
C LYS A 51 19.30 29.39 -18.91
N VAL A 52 18.03 29.28 -19.30
CA VAL A 52 17.10 28.27 -18.78
C VAL A 52 17.55 26.87 -19.18
N GLY A 53 17.88 26.65 -20.45
CA GLY A 53 18.30 25.34 -20.96
C GLY A 53 19.60 24.83 -20.32
N MET A 54 20.57 25.72 -20.06
CA MET A 54 21.78 25.39 -19.31
C MET A 54 21.44 25.02 -17.86
N TYR A 55 20.64 25.84 -17.17
CA TYR A 55 20.25 25.54 -15.79
C TYR A 55 19.56 24.18 -15.66
N GLU A 56 18.61 23.86 -16.55
CA GLU A 56 17.92 22.58 -16.54
C GLU A 56 18.85 21.40 -16.86
N SER A 57 19.75 21.56 -17.83
CA SER A 57 20.66 20.49 -18.25
C SER A 57 21.69 20.15 -17.17
N PHE A 58 22.26 21.16 -16.50
CA PHE A 58 23.27 20.95 -15.46
C PHE A 58 22.65 20.47 -14.13
N ASN A 59 21.36 20.72 -13.88
CA ASN A 59 20.63 20.21 -12.70
C ASN A 59 19.97 18.84 -12.94
N LYS A 60 19.93 18.35 -14.18
CA LYS A 60 19.31 17.07 -14.51
C LYS A 60 20.13 15.90 -13.97
N GLN A 61 19.45 14.96 -13.29
CA GLN A 61 20.06 13.70 -12.88
C GLN A 61 20.09 12.72 -14.06
N TYR A 62 21.28 12.45 -14.59
CA TYR A 62 21.48 11.47 -15.66
C TYR A 62 21.52 10.05 -15.10
N THR A 63 20.76 9.14 -15.71
CA THR A 63 20.65 7.74 -15.24
C THR A 63 21.69 6.82 -15.88
N ASN A 64 22.30 7.24 -16.99
CA ASN A 64 23.22 6.44 -17.79
C ASN A 64 24.41 7.32 -18.26
N THR A 65 25.61 6.74 -18.28
CA THR A 65 26.84 7.37 -18.78
C THR A 65 26.70 7.87 -20.21
N TYR A 66 26.00 7.13 -21.08
CA TYR A 66 25.74 7.57 -22.47
C TYR A 66 24.92 8.86 -22.56
N GLN A 67 23.93 9.03 -21.69
CA GLN A 67 23.12 10.25 -21.68
C GLN A 67 23.93 11.45 -21.17
N MET A 68 24.81 11.21 -20.19
CA MET A 68 25.72 12.21 -19.65
C MET A 68 26.76 12.65 -20.70
N THR A 69 27.36 11.71 -21.43
CA THR A 69 28.33 12.04 -22.49
C THR A 69 27.67 12.78 -23.65
N GLN A 70 26.46 12.39 -24.07
CA GLN A 70 25.71 13.13 -25.09
C GLN A 70 25.41 14.57 -24.65
N ALA A 71 25.04 14.78 -23.39
CA ALA A 71 24.79 16.13 -22.86
C ALA A 71 26.07 16.98 -22.83
N LEU A 72 27.19 16.40 -22.41
CA LEU A 72 28.49 17.08 -22.42
C LEU A 72 28.94 17.45 -23.83
N MET A 73 28.83 16.52 -24.79
CA MET A 73 29.16 16.78 -26.20
C MET A 73 28.29 17.88 -26.79
N LYS A 74 27.00 17.93 -26.44
CA LYS A 74 26.10 19.03 -26.83
C LYS A 74 26.57 20.37 -26.24
N GLY A 75 26.98 20.40 -24.98
CA GLY A 75 27.52 21.58 -24.31
C GLY A 75 28.83 22.09 -24.94
N ILE A 76 29.76 21.18 -25.26
CA ILE A 76 31.03 21.51 -25.94
C ILE A 76 30.76 22.05 -27.35
N LYS A 77 29.85 21.41 -28.10
CA LYS A 77 29.43 21.88 -29.43
C LYS A 77 28.80 23.27 -29.35
N LEU A 78 27.91 23.51 -28.39
CA LEU A 78 27.35 24.85 -28.15
C LEU A 78 28.43 25.89 -27.84
N ASN A 79 29.43 25.52 -27.02
CA ASN A 79 30.55 26.41 -26.69
C ASN A 79 31.31 26.86 -27.95
N SER A 80 31.62 25.92 -28.85
CA SER A 80 32.28 26.22 -30.13
C SER A 80 31.43 27.06 -31.08
N VAL A 81 30.11 26.83 -31.12
CA VAL A 81 29.17 27.58 -31.96
C VAL A 81 29.01 29.02 -31.45
N LEU A 82 28.97 29.20 -30.13
CA LEU A 82 28.95 30.53 -29.51
C LEU A 82 30.27 31.29 -29.75
N ASP A 83 31.42 30.61 -29.75
CA ASP A 83 32.70 31.24 -30.09
C ASP A 83 32.74 31.71 -31.54
N ASP A 84 32.34 30.85 -32.49
CA ASP A 84 32.26 31.20 -33.91
C ASP A 84 31.31 32.38 -34.16
N ALA A 85 30.18 32.44 -33.45
CA ALA A 85 29.20 33.51 -33.57
C ALA A 85 29.69 34.84 -32.97
N LEU A 86 30.38 34.81 -31.83
CA LEU A 86 30.85 36.02 -31.13
C LEU A 86 32.17 36.57 -31.67
N THR A 87 33.06 35.73 -32.20
CA THR A 87 34.42 36.14 -32.65
C THR A 87 34.54 36.28 -34.17
N LYS A 88 33.87 35.41 -34.94
CA LYS A 88 33.96 35.37 -36.41
C LYS A 88 32.71 35.91 -37.11
N GLY A 89 31.67 36.28 -36.36
CA GLY A 89 30.40 36.79 -36.90
C GLY A 89 29.58 35.76 -37.68
N ASN A 90 29.84 34.46 -37.50
CA ASN A 90 29.11 33.40 -38.22
C ASN A 90 27.81 33.04 -37.48
N HIS A 91 26.74 33.79 -37.79
CA HIS A 91 25.43 33.65 -37.13
C HIS A 91 24.62 32.43 -37.63
N ASP A 92 24.88 31.93 -38.83
CA ASP A 92 24.12 30.84 -39.47
C ASP A 92 24.30 29.49 -38.74
N LYS A 93 25.50 29.24 -38.21
CA LYS A 93 25.76 28.04 -37.38
C LYS A 93 25.01 28.07 -36.05
N LEU A 94 24.80 29.26 -35.49
CA LEU A 94 24.06 29.43 -34.25
C LEU A 94 22.57 29.24 -34.48
N THR A 95 22.01 29.86 -35.53
CA THR A 95 20.58 29.73 -35.86
C THR A 95 20.21 28.29 -36.21
N SER A 96 21.02 27.59 -37.00
CA SER A 96 20.81 26.18 -37.31
C SER A 96 20.87 25.27 -36.08
N TRP A 97 21.81 25.51 -35.15
CA TRP A 97 21.88 24.77 -33.89
C TRP A 97 20.63 25.00 -33.02
N VAL A 98 20.17 26.24 -32.91
CA VAL A 98 18.97 26.59 -32.13
C VAL A 98 17.71 25.94 -32.73
N HIS A 99 17.57 25.97 -34.05
CA HIS A 99 16.46 25.28 -34.73
C HIS A 99 16.48 23.77 -34.48
N GLN A 100 17.65 23.14 -34.57
CA GLN A 100 17.79 21.73 -34.25
C GLN A 100 17.42 21.43 -32.80
N HIS A 101 17.89 22.26 -31.86
CA HIS A 101 17.59 22.11 -30.43
C HIS A 101 16.09 22.25 -30.14
N ARG A 102 15.41 23.25 -30.72
CA ARG A 102 13.96 23.45 -30.59
C ARG A 102 13.17 22.26 -31.14
N LYS A 103 13.58 21.71 -32.29
CA LYS A 103 12.95 20.53 -32.89
C LYS A 103 13.08 19.29 -31.99
N GLU A 104 14.27 19.03 -31.46
CA GLU A 104 14.50 17.90 -30.54
C GLU A 104 13.67 18.01 -29.26
N TYR A 105 13.58 19.22 -28.70
CA TYR A 105 12.75 19.47 -27.52
C TYR A 105 11.26 19.24 -27.80
N PHE A 106 10.76 19.75 -28.93
CA PHE A 106 9.38 19.54 -29.36
C PHE A 106 9.06 18.04 -29.53
N GLU A 107 9.90 17.30 -30.25
CA GLU A 107 9.72 15.85 -30.40
C GLU A 107 9.72 15.11 -29.06
N TRP A 108 10.58 15.50 -28.12
CA TRP A 108 10.61 14.91 -26.78
C TRP A 108 9.31 15.16 -26.02
N THR A 109 8.77 16.39 -26.07
CA THR A 109 7.48 16.71 -25.43
C THR A 109 6.32 15.93 -26.05
N GLN A 110 6.33 15.76 -27.38
CA GLN A 110 5.32 14.98 -28.10
C GLN A 110 5.36 13.49 -27.72
N ARG A 111 6.57 12.91 -27.62
CA ARG A 111 6.76 11.52 -27.14
C ARG A 111 6.31 11.35 -25.69
N ARG A 112 6.55 12.35 -24.83
CA ARG A 112 6.09 12.33 -23.44
C ARG A 112 4.56 12.39 -23.37
N ALA A 113 3.93 13.24 -24.16
CA ALA A 113 2.47 13.36 -24.22
C ALA A 113 1.83 12.04 -24.68
N SER A 114 2.33 11.43 -25.76
CA SER A 114 1.82 10.15 -26.26
C SER A 114 2.04 9.00 -25.27
N PHE A 115 3.19 8.99 -24.56
CA PHE A 115 3.44 8.01 -23.49
C PHE A 115 2.44 8.16 -22.33
N LEU A 116 2.12 9.39 -21.91
CA LEU A 116 1.17 9.64 -20.83
C LEU A 116 -0.26 9.23 -21.21
N GLN A 117 -0.67 9.46 -22.46
CA GLN A 117 -1.97 9.02 -22.98
C GLN A 117 -2.06 7.49 -23.02
N ASN A 118 -1.02 6.81 -23.51
CA ASN A 118 -1.04 5.35 -23.74
C ASN A 118 -0.41 4.54 -22.60
N ARG A 119 -0.27 5.13 -21.41
CA ARG A 119 0.49 4.53 -20.30
C ARG A 119 -0.01 3.14 -19.92
N LYS A 120 -1.33 2.93 -19.87
CA LYS A 120 -1.93 1.65 -19.48
C LYS A 120 -1.62 0.54 -20.48
N GLU A 121 -1.77 0.84 -21.78
CA GLU A 121 -1.48 -0.12 -22.84
C GLU A 121 0.01 -0.47 -22.92
N LEU A 122 0.88 0.52 -22.71
CA LEU A 122 2.33 0.30 -22.68
C LEU A 122 2.75 -0.54 -21.46
N GLU A 123 2.14 -0.31 -20.30
CA GLU A 123 2.35 -1.14 -19.11
C GLU A 123 1.86 -2.59 -19.36
N GLU A 124 0.73 -2.78 -20.05
CA GLU A 124 0.22 -4.10 -20.41
C GLU A 124 1.11 -4.83 -21.42
N LYS A 125 1.55 -4.16 -22.49
CA LYS A 125 2.52 -4.72 -23.45
C LYS A 125 3.85 -5.07 -22.77
N ARG A 126 4.31 -4.24 -21.83
CA ARG A 126 5.50 -4.50 -21.03
C ARG A 126 5.33 -5.70 -20.11
N ILE A 127 4.16 -5.89 -19.48
CA ILE A 127 3.90 -7.08 -18.66
C ILE A 127 3.82 -8.33 -19.54
N GLY A 128 3.21 -8.22 -20.73
CA GLY A 128 3.11 -9.31 -21.70
C GLY A 128 4.44 -9.75 -22.30
N SER A 129 5.44 -8.87 -22.35
CA SER A 129 6.79 -9.23 -22.81
C SER A 129 7.66 -9.88 -21.74
N LEU A 130 7.30 -9.75 -20.45
CA LEU A 130 7.98 -10.44 -19.35
C LEU A 130 7.61 -11.93 -19.34
N ARG A 131 8.59 -12.80 -19.03
CA ARG A 131 8.38 -14.25 -18.92
C ARG A 131 8.67 -14.76 -17.49
N GLY A 132 8.06 -15.87 -17.12
CA GLY A 132 8.33 -16.57 -15.85
C GLY A 132 7.94 -15.77 -14.59
N ARG A 133 8.81 -15.82 -13.58
CA ARG A 133 8.54 -15.27 -12.23
C ARG A 133 8.28 -13.75 -12.23
N GLU A 134 8.92 -13.01 -13.13
CA GLU A 134 8.75 -11.55 -13.23
C GLU A 134 7.37 -11.16 -13.77
N SER A 135 6.85 -11.93 -14.74
CA SER A 135 5.49 -11.76 -15.26
C SER A 135 4.43 -12.04 -14.19
N SER A 136 4.63 -13.11 -13.41
CA SER A 136 3.78 -13.46 -12.26
C SER A 136 3.76 -12.35 -11.21
N LEU A 137 4.93 -11.82 -10.83
CA LEU A 137 5.04 -10.73 -9.86
C LEU A 137 4.40 -9.44 -10.38
N ALA A 138 4.66 -9.04 -11.62
CA ALA A 138 4.07 -7.85 -12.22
C ALA A 138 2.54 -7.96 -12.34
N SER A 139 2.03 -9.12 -12.74
CA SER A 139 0.60 -9.43 -12.81
C SER A 139 -0.05 -9.45 -11.42
N SER A 140 0.64 -9.97 -10.40
CA SER A 140 0.15 -9.99 -9.01
C SER A 140 0.05 -8.58 -8.41
N ARG A 141 0.99 -7.68 -8.75
CA ARG A 141 0.95 -6.27 -8.36
C ARG A 141 -0.21 -5.54 -9.06
N LYS A 142 -0.51 -5.89 -10.32
CA LYS A 142 -1.72 -5.42 -11.02
C LYS A 142 -3.01 -5.94 -10.37
N ARG A 143 -3.01 -7.19 -9.87
CA ARG A 143 -4.09 -7.78 -9.06
C ARG A 143 -4.15 -7.24 -7.61
N GLY A 144 -3.72 -6.01 -7.36
CA GLY A 144 -4.05 -5.32 -6.12
C GLY A 144 -5.58 -5.23 -5.99
N LYS A 145 -6.16 -5.99 -5.05
CA LYS A 145 -7.59 -6.06 -4.69
C LYS A 145 -8.50 -5.36 -5.70
N THR A 146 -8.71 -5.95 -6.88
CA THR A 146 -9.90 -5.63 -7.66
C THR A 146 -11.05 -5.89 -6.69
N LYS A 147 -11.64 -4.82 -6.15
CA LYS A 147 -12.90 -4.93 -5.42
C LYS A 147 -13.83 -5.54 -6.46
N ARG A 148 -14.16 -6.84 -6.36
CA ARG A 148 -15.26 -7.41 -7.13
C ARG A 148 -16.41 -6.44 -6.90
N LYS A 149 -16.86 -5.77 -7.97
CA LYS A 149 -18.05 -4.92 -7.87
C LYS A 149 -19.13 -5.84 -7.33
N GLN A 150 -19.68 -5.49 -6.18
CA GLN A 150 -20.92 -6.11 -5.70
C GLN A 150 -21.97 -5.70 -6.73
N LEU A 151 -22.21 -6.56 -7.72
CA LEU A 151 -23.37 -6.44 -8.58
C LEU A 151 -24.56 -6.79 -7.68
N ALA A 152 -25.25 -5.75 -7.24
CA ALA A 152 -26.59 -5.86 -6.69
C ALA A 152 -27.57 -5.63 -7.86
N LEU A 153 -28.79 -6.17 -7.76
CA LEU A 153 -29.87 -5.96 -8.74
C LEU A 153 -30.18 -4.49 -9.06
N SER A 154 -29.70 -3.55 -8.24
CA SER A 154 -29.79 -2.10 -8.49
C SER A 154 -29.15 -1.64 -9.81
N THR A 155 -28.47 -2.50 -10.56
CA THR A 155 -27.72 -2.15 -11.78
C THR A 155 -28.48 -2.51 -13.06
N GLY A 156 -29.72 -2.02 -13.23
CA GLY A 156 -30.41 -1.88 -14.54
C GLY A 156 -30.64 -3.13 -15.43
N GLY A 157 -30.21 -4.33 -15.03
CA GLY A 157 -30.42 -5.59 -15.75
C GLY A 157 -31.78 -6.22 -15.42
N SER A 158 -32.26 -7.12 -16.28
CA SER A 158 -33.48 -7.88 -15.99
C SER A 158 -33.24 -8.78 -14.77
N VAL A 159 -34.26 -8.96 -13.94
CA VAL A 159 -34.20 -9.81 -12.74
C VAL A 159 -33.84 -11.25 -13.11
N ASP A 160 -34.32 -11.71 -14.26
CA ASP A 160 -34.06 -13.06 -14.76
C ASP A 160 -32.59 -13.25 -15.17
N ASP A 161 -31.95 -12.24 -15.79
CA ASP A 161 -30.51 -12.29 -16.11
C ASP A 161 -29.65 -12.37 -14.85
N PHE A 162 -30.02 -11.61 -13.80
CA PHE A 162 -29.32 -11.67 -12.51
C PHE A 162 -29.46 -13.03 -11.83
N ILE A 163 -30.66 -13.62 -11.88
CA ILE A 163 -30.90 -14.96 -11.34
C ILE A 163 -30.08 -16.00 -12.11
N ASN A 164 -30.04 -15.91 -13.44
CA ASN A 164 -29.24 -16.81 -14.28
C ASN A 164 -27.74 -16.68 -13.98
N GLU A 165 -27.21 -15.46 -13.87
CA GLU A 165 -25.81 -15.23 -13.48
C GLU A 165 -25.51 -15.72 -12.05
N GLY A 166 -26.45 -15.53 -11.13
CA GLY A 166 -26.40 -16.06 -9.76
C GLY A 166 -26.34 -17.59 -9.70
N LEU A 167 -27.21 -18.26 -10.44
CA LEU A 167 -27.24 -19.73 -10.53
C LEU A 167 -25.97 -20.28 -11.18
N GLU A 168 -25.48 -19.66 -12.25
CA GLU A 168 -24.22 -20.05 -12.88
C GLU A 168 -23.03 -19.93 -11.93
N THR A 169 -22.98 -18.85 -11.15
CA THR A 169 -21.90 -18.61 -10.19
C THR A 169 -22.01 -19.56 -8.99
N ALA A 170 -23.21 -19.81 -8.48
CA ALA A 170 -23.47 -20.82 -7.45
C ALA A 170 -23.01 -22.21 -7.88
N PHE A 171 -23.36 -22.61 -9.10
CA PHE A 171 -22.99 -23.89 -9.68
C PHE A 171 -21.46 -24.03 -9.77
N LYS A 172 -20.76 -23.02 -10.31
CA LYS A 172 -19.29 -22.99 -10.38
C LYS A 172 -18.63 -23.09 -9.00
N ASN A 173 -19.19 -22.39 -8.00
CA ASN A 173 -18.69 -22.43 -6.62
C ASN A 173 -18.90 -23.80 -5.98
N GLY A 174 -20.10 -24.38 -6.12
CA GLY A 174 -20.45 -25.70 -5.59
C GLY A 174 -19.58 -26.80 -6.19
N GLN A 175 -19.38 -26.80 -7.50
CA GLN A 175 -18.49 -27.73 -8.19
C GLN A 175 -17.06 -27.66 -7.67
N PHE A 176 -16.53 -26.45 -7.52
CA PHE A 176 -15.18 -26.25 -7.03
C PHE A 176 -15.00 -26.76 -5.59
N LEU A 177 -16.02 -26.58 -4.76
CA LEU A 177 -16.06 -27.09 -3.39
C LEU A 177 -16.04 -28.63 -3.37
N ILE A 178 -16.92 -29.28 -4.13
CA ILE A 178 -17.01 -30.74 -4.23
C ILE A 178 -15.68 -31.31 -4.73
N LEU A 179 -15.13 -30.75 -5.82
CA LEU A 179 -13.89 -31.22 -6.41
C LEU A 179 -12.75 -31.17 -5.40
N ARG A 180 -12.65 -30.09 -4.61
CA ARG A 180 -11.64 -30.00 -3.55
C ARG A 180 -11.86 -31.01 -2.43
N TYR A 181 -13.11 -31.22 -2.03
CA TYR A 181 -13.44 -32.18 -0.99
C TYR A 181 -13.11 -33.62 -1.41
N LEU A 182 -13.52 -34.03 -2.62
CA LEU A 182 -13.22 -35.34 -3.18
C LEU A 182 -11.71 -35.58 -3.33
N ASN A 183 -10.96 -34.59 -3.81
CA ASN A 183 -9.50 -34.68 -3.85
C ASN A 183 -8.90 -34.91 -2.45
N GLN A 184 -9.41 -34.24 -1.41
CA GLN A 184 -8.93 -34.44 -0.04
C GLN A 184 -9.30 -35.82 0.51
N LEU A 185 -10.48 -36.34 0.20
CA LEU A 185 -10.85 -37.73 0.55
C LEU A 185 -9.95 -38.76 -0.16
N GLN A 186 -9.56 -38.49 -1.40
CA GLN A 186 -8.61 -39.32 -2.14
C GLN A 186 -7.20 -39.26 -1.53
N TYR A 187 -6.71 -38.07 -1.17
CA TYR A 187 -5.42 -37.92 -0.48
C TYR A 187 -5.39 -38.64 0.87
N ALA A 188 -6.52 -38.70 1.57
CA ALA A 188 -6.66 -39.42 2.83
C ALA A 188 -6.99 -40.91 2.64
N GLU A 189 -6.93 -41.43 1.41
CA GLU A 189 -7.20 -42.84 1.06
C GLU A 189 -8.60 -43.34 1.46
N LYS A 190 -9.54 -42.43 1.75
CA LYS A 190 -10.93 -42.78 2.11
C LYS A 190 -11.78 -43.14 0.88
N ILE A 191 -11.40 -42.65 -0.29
CA ILE A 191 -12.03 -42.96 -1.57
C ILE A 191 -10.91 -43.35 -2.55
N PRO A 192 -11.08 -44.43 -3.34
CA PRO A 192 -10.09 -44.80 -4.36
C PRO A 192 -9.93 -43.71 -5.41
N ASN A 193 -8.72 -43.57 -5.93
CA ASN A 193 -8.47 -42.65 -7.04
C ASN A 193 -9.30 -43.10 -8.26
N PRO A 194 -10.10 -42.22 -8.87
CA PRO A 194 -10.93 -42.58 -10.02
C PRO A 194 -10.12 -43.11 -11.20
N HIS A 195 -8.86 -42.67 -11.35
CA HIS A 195 -7.92 -43.19 -12.36
C HIS A 195 -7.41 -44.61 -12.09
N LEU A 196 -7.68 -45.16 -10.91
CA LEU A 196 -7.38 -46.55 -10.53
C LEU A 196 -8.65 -47.42 -10.58
N LEU A 197 -9.81 -46.86 -10.94
CA LEU A 197 -11.04 -47.63 -11.09
C LEU A 197 -11.05 -48.34 -12.46
N PRO A 198 -11.51 -49.61 -12.52
CA PRO A 198 -11.43 -50.44 -13.73
C PRO A 198 -12.23 -49.94 -14.93
N TYR A 199 -13.10 -48.94 -14.75
CA TYR A 199 -13.97 -48.38 -15.79
C TYR A 199 -13.55 -47.01 -16.28
N THR A 200 -12.49 -46.41 -15.74
CA THR A 200 -11.95 -45.17 -16.33
C THR A 200 -10.97 -45.54 -17.44
N PRO A 201 -11.10 -44.94 -18.65
CA PRO A 201 -10.21 -45.27 -19.75
C PRO A 201 -8.77 -44.89 -19.35
N GLU A 202 -7.93 -45.90 -19.14
CA GLU A 202 -6.50 -45.73 -19.03
C GLU A 202 -6.01 -45.09 -20.34
N THR A 203 -5.70 -43.79 -20.29
CA THR A 203 -4.96 -43.16 -21.39
C THR A 203 -3.48 -43.58 -21.27
N LEU A 204 -3.23 -44.88 -21.44
CA LEU A 204 -1.89 -45.43 -21.64
C LEU A 204 -1.48 -45.14 -23.09
N GLN A 205 -1.01 -43.91 -23.33
CA GLN A 205 -0.18 -43.63 -24.50
C GLN A 205 1.16 -43.11 -24.02
N THR A 206 2.12 -44.03 -23.84
CA THR A 206 3.55 -43.72 -24.04
C THR A 206 4.31 -44.96 -24.46
N GLU A 207 4.94 -44.87 -25.62
CA GLU A 207 6.08 -45.70 -26.01
C GLU A 207 7.35 -45.16 -25.34
N GLY A 208 8.12 -46.01 -24.66
CA GLY A 208 9.53 -45.75 -24.28
C GLY A 208 9.83 -45.34 -22.83
N ASN A 209 11.04 -45.68 -22.39
CA ASN A 209 11.66 -45.55 -21.04
C ASN A 209 11.82 -44.10 -20.49
N GLN A 210 10.92 -43.18 -20.81
CA GLN A 210 10.84 -41.91 -20.10
C GLN A 210 9.99 -42.12 -18.85
N TYR A 211 10.60 -41.97 -17.67
CA TYR A 211 9.86 -41.84 -16.42
C TYR A 211 8.91 -40.65 -16.55
N ASN A 212 7.66 -40.95 -16.92
CA ASN A 212 6.69 -39.93 -17.24
C ASN A 212 6.15 -39.43 -15.90
N SER A 213 6.50 -38.20 -15.51
CA SER A 213 5.94 -37.51 -14.35
C SER A 213 4.42 -37.26 -14.48
N HIS A 214 3.74 -37.92 -15.42
CA HIS A 214 2.28 -38.02 -15.52
C HIS A 214 1.67 -39.06 -14.58
N HIS A 215 2.48 -39.84 -13.87
CA HIS A 215 2.06 -40.49 -12.61
C HIS A 215 1.99 -39.51 -11.42
N VAL A 216 2.35 -38.23 -11.61
CA VAL A 216 1.87 -37.18 -10.72
C VAL A 216 0.36 -37.14 -10.90
N ILE A 217 -0.36 -37.59 -9.87
CA ILE A 217 -1.82 -37.52 -9.70
C ILE A 217 -2.31 -36.21 -10.33
N LYS A 218 -2.80 -36.27 -11.57
CA LYS A 218 -3.44 -35.12 -12.19
C LYS A 218 -4.71 -34.90 -11.37
N GLY A 219 -4.85 -33.72 -10.77
CA GLY A 219 -6.02 -33.41 -9.94
C GLY A 219 -7.30 -33.77 -10.69
N SER A 220 -8.23 -34.44 -10.02
CA SER A 220 -9.45 -34.95 -10.63
C SER A 220 -10.19 -33.83 -11.34
N THR A 221 -10.21 -33.82 -12.68
CA THR A 221 -11.01 -32.85 -13.43
C THR A 221 -12.49 -33.21 -13.29
N GLN A 222 -13.36 -32.22 -13.43
CA GLN A 222 -14.80 -32.44 -13.24
C GLN A 222 -15.36 -33.54 -14.16
N LYS A 223 -14.91 -33.60 -15.42
CA LYS A 223 -15.29 -34.66 -16.35
C LYS A 223 -14.97 -36.06 -15.83
N VAL A 224 -13.86 -36.21 -15.10
CA VAL A 224 -13.46 -37.49 -14.50
C VAL A 224 -14.35 -37.81 -13.31
N ILE A 225 -14.70 -36.83 -12.48
CA ILE A 225 -15.62 -37.02 -11.36
C ILE A 225 -17.00 -37.47 -11.87
N ASP A 226 -17.54 -36.77 -12.86
CA ASP A 226 -18.85 -37.07 -13.46
C ASP A 226 -18.88 -38.45 -14.15
N GLN A 227 -17.73 -38.96 -14.61
CA GLN A 227 -17.60 -40.28 -15.24
C GLN A 227 -17.34 -41.42 -14.26
N SER A 228 -16.78 -41.12 -13.08
CA SER A 228 -16.30 -42.13 -12.13
C SER A 228 -17.20 -42.29 -10.90
N PHE A 229 -18.00 -41.28 -10.58
CA PHE A 229 -18.91 -41.28 -9.44
C PHE A 229 -20.35 -41.13 -9.91
N ASP A 230 -21.24 -41.86 -9.25
CA ASP A 230 -22.67 -41.70 -9.47
C ASP A 230 -23.11 -40.29 -9.03
N LYS A 231 -23.70 -39.54 -9.97
CA LYS A 231 -24.17 -38.18 -9.73
C LYS A 231 -25.26 -38.15 -8.67
N GLU A 232 -26.14 -39.15 -8.64
CA GLU A 232 -27.20 -39.25 -7.63
C GLU A 232 -26.61 -39.43 -6.23
N TYR A 233 -25.53 -40.22 -6.11
CA TYR A 233 -24.80 -40.39 -4.86
C TYR A 233 -24.12 -39.10 -4.39
N ILE A 234 -23.50 -38.35 -5.30
CA ILE A 234 -22.89 -37.05 -4.97
C ILE A 234 -23.95 -36.09 -4.45
N GLU A 235 -25.08 -35.96 -5.14
CA GLU A 235 -26.13 -34.99 -4.84
C GLU A 235 -26.92 -35.34 -3.58
N SER A 236 -27.28 -36.61 -3.38
CA SER A 236 -28.11 -37.05 -2.25
C SER A 236 -27.34 -37.32 -0.96
N ILE A 237 -26.07 -37.73 -1.05
CA ILE A 237 -25.28 -38.16 0.11
C ILE A 237 -24.10 -37.23 0.36
N ILE A 238 -23.24 -36.98 -0.64
CA ILE A 238 -22.00 -36.21 -0.41
C ILE A 238 -22.27 -34.74 -0.11
N ILE A 239 -23.13 -34.08 -0.89
CA ILE A 239 -23.42 -32.65 -0.72
C ILE A 239 -24.06 -32.37 0.65
N PRO A 240 -25.15 -33.03 1.09
CA PRO A 240 -25.75 -32.79 2.41
C PRO A 240 -24.78 -33.08 3.54
N SER A 241 -23.99 -34.15 3.41
CA SER A 241 -22.95 -34.53 4.37
C SER A 241 -21.90 -33.43 4.55
N LEU A 242 -21.39 -32.88 3.44
CA LEU A 242 -20.41 -31.80 3.45
C LEU A 242 -20.98 -30.49 4.02
N VAL A 243 -22.22 -30.14 3.65
CA VAL A 243 -22.92 -28.95 4.16
C VAL A 243 -23.14 -29.06 5.67
N PHE A 244 -23.54 -30.24 6.15
CA PHE A 244 -23.68 -30.51 7.58
C PHE A 244 -22.35 -30.34 8.31
N ASP A 245 -21.26 -30.96 7.83
CA ASP A 245 -19.95 -30.87 8.47
C ASP A 245 -19.42 -29.43 8.53
N LEU A 246 -19.65 -28.63 7.48
CA LEU A 246 -19.29 -27.21 7.44
C LEU A 246 -20.08 -26.37 8.46
N ASN A 247 -21.37 -26.66 8.61
CA ASN A 247 -22.23 -25.99 9.59
C ASN A 247 -21.95 -26.46 11.02
N ASP A 248 -21.57 -27.73 11.20
CA ASP A 248 -21.17 -28.28 12.48
C ASP A 248 -19.85 -27.66 12.97
N MET A 249 -18.90 -27.40 12.07
CA MET A 249 -17.72 -26.59 12.41
C MET A 249 -18.07 -25.14 12.82
N ASN A 250 -19.18 -24.59 12.35
CA ASN A 250 -19.67 -23.29 12.83
C ASN A 250 -20.34 -23.44 14.19
N MET A 251 -21.08 -24.52 14.43
CA MET A 251 -21.62 -24.88 15.74
C MET A 251 -20.52 -25.03 16.79
N GLU A 252 -19.43 -25.74 16.50
CA GLU A 252 -18.28 -25.86 17.41
C GLU A 252 -17.73 -24.48 17.84
N LYS A 253 -17.65 -23.52 16.90
CA LYS A 253 -17.19 -22.16 17.26
C LYS A 253 -18.18 -21.47 18.19
N ILE A 254 -19.48 -21.65 17.97
CA ILE A 254 -20.54 -21.07 18.78
C ILE A 254 -20.51 -21.70 20.18
N THR A 255 -20.39 -23.04 20.27
CA THR A 255 -20.35 -23.77 21.55
C THR A 255 -19.12 -23.39 22.36
N THR A 256 -17.93 -23.30 21.75
CA THR A 256 -16.71 -22.83 22.41
C THR A 256 -16.86 -21.41 22.96
N ILE A 257 -17.56 -20.51 22.25
CA ILE A 257 -17.78 -19.13 22.74
C ILE A 257 -18.64 -19.14 24.00
N VAL A 258 -19.73 -19.92 24.01
CA VAL A 258 -20.69 -19.96 25.12
C VAL A 258 -20.17 -20.77 26.32
N ASN A 259 -19.53 -21.91 26.08
CA ASN A 259 -19.18 -22.84 27.15
C ASN A 259 -17.78 -22.61 27.73
N GLU A 260 -16.81 -22.19 26.91
CA GLU A 260 -15.40 -22.09 27.33
C GLU A 260 -14.91 -20.65 27.49
N LYS A 261 -15.29 -19.74 26.59
CA LYS A 261 -14.69 -18.39 26.52
C LYS A 261 -15.45 -17.34 27.33
N GLY A 262 -16.78 -17.40 27.35
CA GLY A 262 -17.60 -16.39 28.00
C GLY A 262 -17.59 -15.02 27.30
N PRO A 263 -18.07 -13.96 27.98
CA PRO A 263 -18.06 -12.60 27.43
C PRO A 263 -16.64 -12.09 27.22
N TYR A 264 -16.43 -11.34 26.15
CA TYR A 264 -15.12 -10.73 25.88
C TYR A 264 -14.74 -9.74 26.99
N GLN A 265 -13.52 -9.85 27.52
CA GLN A 265 -13.01 -8.94 28.52
C GLN A 265 -12.33 -7.73 27.87
N ALA A 266 -12.80 -6.53 28.22
CA ALA A 266 -12.19 -5.27 27.84
C ALA A 266 -10.88 -5.09 28.62
N VAL A 267 -9.76 -5.57 28.07
CA VAL A 267 -8.43 -5.44 28.71
C VAL A 267 -7.70 -4.23 28.13
N ALA A 268 -7.22 -3.36 29.02
CA ALA A 268 -6.27 -2.31 28.66
C ALA A 268 -4.88 -2.92 28.44
N LYS A 269 -4.25 -2.58 27.32
CA LYS A 269 -2.85 -2.91 27.01
C LYS A 269 -2.08 -1.65 26.70
N GLU A 270 -0.77 -1.74 26.86
CA GLU A 270 0.13 -0.64 26.53
C GLU A 270 0.72 -0.81 25.12
N ASN A 271 0.94 0.31 24.46
CA ASN A 271 1.63 0.38 23.17
C ASN A 271 2.95 1.13 23.33
N ASN A 272 4.05 0.47 23.00
CA ASN A 272 5.42 1.01 23.12
C ASN A 272 5.93 1.65 21.81
N SER A 273 5.02 2.04 20.91
CA SER A 273 5.41 2.66 19.62
C SER A 273 5.81 4.14 19.75
N GLY A 274 5.50 4.79 20.87
CA GLY A 274 5.86 6.19 21.15
C GLY A 274 7.07 6.31 22.07
N THR A 275 7.43 7.54 22.46
CA THR A 275 8.49 7.78 23.45
C THR A 275 8.08 7.35 24.86
N VAL A 276 6.78 7.37 25.14
CA VAL A 276 6.17 6.90 26.39
C VAL A 276 5.07 5.89 26.03
N PRO A 277 4.94 4.79 26.80
CA PRO A 277 3.88 3.81 26.57
C PRO A 277 2.50 4.45 26.66
N LEU A 278 1.64 4.14 25.68
CA LEU A 278 0.27 4.65 25.61
C LEU A 278 -0.73 3.52 25.85
N PRO A 279 -1.65 3.64 26.83
CA PRO A 279 -2.67 2.64 27.05
C PRO A 279 -3.71 2.66 25.92
N TYR A 280 -4.25 1.48 25.59
CA TYR A 280 -5.35 1.32 24.65
C TYR A 280 -6.18 0.08 25.01
N ILE A 281 -7.48 0.12 24.70
CA ILE A 281 -8.37 -1.01 24.96
C ILE A 281 -8.31 -1.99 23.77
N LEU A 282 -8.11 -3.28 24.07
CA LEU A 282 -8.30 -4.33 23.09
C LEU A 282 -9.79 -4.52 22.79
N SER A 283 -10.11 -4.49 21.51
CA SER A 283 -11.48 -4.69 21.04
C SER A 283 -11.46 -5.64 19.83
N PRO A 284 -12.36 -6.63 19.78
CA PRO A 284 -12.45 -7.58 18.67
C PRO A 284 -13.13 -6.96 17.44
N PHE A 285 -13.74 -5.77 17.57
CA PHE A 285 -14.46 -5.13 16.48
C PHE A 285 -13.54 -4.60 15.39
N LYS A 286 -14.07 -4.54 14.16
CA LYS A 286 -13.38 -3.93 13.01
C LYS A 286 -13.10 -2.45 13.25
N HIS A 287 -14.08 -1.73 13.79
CA HIS A 287 -13.90 -0.35 14.21
C HIS A 287 -13.33 -0.32 15.62
N LYS A 288 -12.10 0.19 15.75
CA LYS A 288 -11.38 0.21 17.03
C LYS A 288 -11.46 1.62 17.62
N PRO A 289 -12.36 1.87 18.60
CA PRO A 289 -12.55 3.20 19.16
C PRO A 289 -11.24 3.73 19.78
N GLY A 290 -11.03 5.05 19.74
CA GLY A 290 -9.87 5.73 20.34
C GLY A 290 -8.54 5.56 19.61
N ARG A 291 -8.34 4.53 18.77
CA ARG A 291 -7.04 4.26 18.13
C ARG A 291 -6.54 5.36 17.20
N LYS A 292 -7.43 6.10 16.55
CA LYS A 292 -7.06 7.24 15.70
C LYS A 292 -6.45 8.37 16.54
N HIS A 293 -7.02 8.63 17.71
CA HIS A 293 -6.52 9.62 18.66
C HIS A 293 -5.16 9.19 19.23
N ILE A 294 -5.04 7.93 19.65
CA ILE A 294 -3.76 7.35 20.12
C ILE A 294 -2.68 7.44 19.03
N ALA A 295 -3.00 7.11 17.77
CA ALA A 295 -2.05 7.22 16.67
C ALA A 295 -1.60 8.67 16.41
N HIS A 296 -2.50 9.63 16.61
CA HIS A 296 -2.16 11.05 16.52
C HIS A 296 -1.21 11.47 17.67
N LEU A 297 -1.46 11.02 18.89
CA LEU A 297 -0.60 11.27 20.05
C LEU A 297 0.79 10.65 19.88
N ILE A 298 0.89 9.40 19.42
CA ILE A 298 2.19 8.75 19.11
C ILE A 298 2.96 9.60 18.10
N ARG A 299 2.28 10.04 17.03
CA ARG A 299 2.90 10.87 16.00
C ARG A 299 3.40 12.20 16.58
N GLN A 300 2.65 12.83 17.47
CA GLN A 300 3.07 14.05 18.14
C GLN A 300 4.26 13.80 19.08
N GLN A 301 4.24 12.73 19.88
CA GLN A 301 5.33 12.37 20.78
C GLN A 301 6.66 12.21 20.02
N VAL A 302 6.63 11.42 18.94
CA VAL A 302 7.81 11.17 18.10
C VAL A 302 8.27 12.46 17.42
N LEU A 303 7.34 13.26 16.89
CA LEU A 303 7.67 14.52 16.22
C LEU A 303 8.36 15.50 17.17
N TRP A 304 7.78 15.79 18.33
CA TRP A 304 8.33 16.76 19.28
C TRP A 304 9.61 16.26 19.94
N SER A 305 9.72 14.95 20.20
CA SER A 305 10.98 14.36 20.65
C SER A 305 12.10 14.50 19.62
N ARG A 306 11.78 14.34 18.33
CA ARG A 306 12.74 14.50 17.23
C ARG A 306 13.14 15.96 17.05
N ILE A 307 12.18 16.89 17.05
CA ILE A 307 12.44 18.34 16.98
C ILE A 307 13.36 18.75 18.13
N LYS A 308 13.07 18.31 19.35
CA LYS A 308 13.91 18.60 20.51
C LYS A 308 15.34 18.07 20.35
N LYS A 309 15.49 16.79 19.97
CA LYS A 309 16.82 16.20 19.70
C LYS A 309 17.59 17.00 18.64
N VAL A 310 16.97 17.26 17.49
CA VAL A 310 17.60 18.00 16.36
C VAL A 310 17.96 19.44 16.75
N TRP A 311 17.14 20.09 17.59
CA TRP A 311 17.44 21.44 18.08
C TRP A 311 18.68 21.46 18.97
N GLU A 312 18.76 20.53 19.92
CA GLU A 312 19.82 20.44 20.92
C GLU A 312 21.12 19.81 20.38
N THR A 313 21.11 19.25 19.17
CA THR A 313 22.30 18.58 18.62
C THR A 313 23.40 19.52 18.17
N THR A 314 24.63 19.18 18.57
CA THR A 314 25.88 19.81 18.11
C THR A 314 26.62 18.99 17.05
N HIS A 315 26.22 17.73 16.84
CA HIS A 315 26.88 16.78 15.95
C HIS A 315 25.88 16.09 15.02
N GLU A 316 26.40 15.36 14.01
CA GLU A 316 25.58 14.56 13.10
C GLU A 316 24.86 13.43 13.85
N LEU A 317 23.53 13.37 13.71
CA LEU A 317 22.72 12.27 14.25
C LEU A 317 22.70 11.08 13.28
N GLU A 318 23.09 9.89 13.75
CA GLU A 318 23.05 8.66 12.93
C GLU A 318 21.65 8.29 12.43
N GLU A 319 20.61 8.66 13.19
CA GLU A 319 19.20 8.34 12.90
C GLU A 319 18.60 9.25 11.82
N GLU A 320 19.27 10.35 11.44
CA GLU A 320 18.71 11.42 10.61
C GLU A 320 19.62 11.82 9.45
N ASN A 321 19.06 11.99 8.25
CA ASN A 321 19.84 12.40 7.09
C ASN A 321 20.09 13.92 7.12
N MET A 322 21.33 14.33 7.36
CA MET A 322 21.72 15.74 7.29
C MET A 322 21.90 16.22 5.84
N SER A 323 21.44 17.43 5.53
CA SER A 323 21.68 18.11 4.27
C SER A 323 23.11 18.65 4.20
N LYS A 324 23.57 19.01 2.99
CA LYS A 324 24.91 19.62 2.77
C LYS A 324 25.11 20.92 3.55
N ASP A 325 24.01 21.63 3.82
CA ASP A 325 24.03 22.91 4.54
C ASP A 325 23.93 22.72 6.07
N GLY A 326 24.06 21.49 6.58
CA GLY A 326 23.97 21.16 8.01
C GLY A 326 22.55 21.13 8.58
N SER A 327 21.53 21.19 7.73
CA SER A 327 20.12 21.19 8.11
C SER A 327 19.47 19.81 8.07
N TYR A 328 18.46 19.58 8.91
CA TYR A 328 17.77 18.30 9.03
C TYR A 328 16.35 18.38 8.46
N PRO A 329 15.94 17.45 7.58
CA PRO A 329 14.57 17.39 7.08
C PRO A 329 13.61 16.86 8.17
N ILE A 330 12.53 17.60 8.43
CA ILE A 330 11.48 17.22 9.36
C ILE A 330 10.16 17.07 8.61
N ARG A 331 9.70 15.83 8.50
CA ARG A 331 8.45 15.51 7.79
C ARG A 331 7.23 15.91 8.61
N GLY A 332 6.46 16.89 8.10
CA GLY A 332 5.13 17.21 8.60
C GLY A 332 4.99 18.52 9.38
N CYS A 333 5.99 19.41 9.34
CA CYS A 333 5.93 20.74 9.99
C CYS A 333 5.00 21.77 9.30
N ARG A 334 4.34 21.43 8.18
CA ARG A 334 3.29 22.21 7.49
C ARG A 334 3.68 23.58 6.90
N GLY A 335 4.94 23.99 6.84
CA GLY A 335 5.33 25.20 6.09
C GLY A 335 5.76 24.92 4.64
N PHE A 336 6.53 25.86 4.06
CA PHE A 336 6.52 26.20 2.63
C PHE A 336 7.26 25.23 1.66
N GLY A 337 7.59 24.00 2.05
CA GLY A 337 8.34 23.04 1.21
C GLY A 337 7.93 21.56 1.34
N ALA A 338 8.39 20.72 0.40
CA ALA A 338 8.08 19.28 0.34
C ALA A 338 8.75 18.43 1.45
N GLU A 339 9.91 18.88 1.96
CA GLU A 339 10.47 18.52 3.25
C GLU A 339 11.02 19.81 3.87
N GLU A 340 10.54 20.19 5.05
CA GLU A 340 11.03 21.39 5.72
C GLU A 340 12.32 21.07 6.43
N LEU A 341 13.31 21.95 6.27
CA LEU A 341 14.63 21.79 6.85
C LEU A 341 14.72 22.62 8.13
N MET A 342 14.95 21.95 9.25
CA MET A 342 15.25 22.59 10.53
C MET A 342 16.76 22.71 10.67
N LYS A 343 17.25 23.91 10.99
CA LYS A 343 18.67 24.11 11.31
C LYS A 343 18.86 23.92 12.82
N PRO A 344 19.94 23.27 13.28
CA PRO A 344 20.23 23.09 14.70
C PRO A 344 20.42 24.43 15.41
N ARG A 345 20.30 24.43 16.74
CA ARG A 345 20.57 25.62 17.59
C ARG A 345 21.95 26.21 17.31
N LEU A 346 22.97 25.35 17.19
CA LEU A 346 24.36 25.76 16.92
C LEU A 346 24.51 26.65 15.67
N TYR A 347 23.75 26.37 14.61
CA TYR A 347 23.81 27.18 13.39
C TYR A 347 23.32 28.61 13.65
N TYR A 348 22.20 28.75 14.37
CA TYR A 348 21.63 30.05 14.66
C TYR A 348 22.43 30.79 15.72
N GLU A 349 23.01 30.08 16.68
CA GLU A 349 23.92 30.65 17.67
C GLU A 349 25.14 31.30 17.03
N ASN A 350 25.77 30.63 16.06
CA ASN A 350 26.87 31.23 15.29
C ASN A 350 26.43 32.47 14.49
N LEU A 351 25.18 32.49 14.02
CA LEU A 351 24.62 33.63 13.29
C LEU A 351 24.36 34.80 14.23
N CYS A 352 23.70 34.55 15.38
CA CYS A 352 23.46 35.55 16.42
C CYS A 352 24.78 36.15 16.92
N GLN A 353 25.79 35.34 17.22
CA GLN A 353 27.11 35.82 17.61
C GLN A 353 27.79 36.65 16.52
N GLY A 354 27.56 36.31 15.24
CA GLY A 354 28.06 37.09 14.11
C GLY A 354 27.41 38.46 13.99
N GLU A 355 26.09 38.53 14.14
CA GLU A 355 25.32 39.79 14.12
C GLU A 355 25.64 40.64 15.36
N GLU A 356 25.73 40.03 16.55
CA GLU A 356 26.21 40.67 17.80
C GLU A 356 27.54 41.38 17.59
N MET A 357 28.51 40.67 17.01
CA MET A 357 29.83 41.24 16.70
C MET A 357 29.77 42.32 15.63
N PHE A 358 28.91 42.18 14.62
CA PHE A 358 28.74 43.17 13.56
C PHE A 358 28.14 44.47 14.10
N GLU A 359 27.05 44.40 14.86
CA GLU A 359 26.41 45.56 15.49
C GLU A 359 27.35 46.26 16.47
N LEU A 360 28.13 45.49 17.25
CA LEU A 360 29.17 46.03 18.11
C LEU A 360 30.22 46.83 17.30
N PHE A 361 30.71 46.29 16.18
CA PHE A 361 31.66 47.02 15.33
C PHE A 361 31.05 48.26 14.68
N CYS A 362 29.78 48.20 14.26
CA CYS A 362 29.07 49.36 13.74
C CYS A 362 28.94 50.46 14.80
N GLU A 363 28.61 50.10 16.05
CA GLU A 363 28.49 51.07 17.13
C GLU A 363 29.86 51.68 17.51
N ILE A 364 30.93 50.88 17.52
CA ILE A 364 32.30 51.37 17.72
C ILE A 364 32.70 52.40 16.64
N GLU A 365 32.46 52.09 15.36
CA GLU A 365 32.78 53.01 14.26
C GLU A 365 31.87 54.25 14.28
N GLN A 366 30.60 54.11 14.65
CA GLN A 366 29.69 55.25 14.78
C GLN A 366 30.13 56.20 15.92
N LYS A 367 30.50 55.67 17.08
CA LYS A 367 31.04 56.46 18.21
C LYS A 367 32.36 57.16 17.83
N ARG A 368 33.21 56.49 17.04
CA ARG A 368 34.44 57.07 16.50
C ARG A 368 34.17 58.24 15.55
N LEU A 369 33.19 58.11 14.66
CA LEU A 369 32.78 59.17 13.73
C LEU A 369 32.16 60.38 14.45
N GLU A 370 31.48 60.15 15.58
CA GLU A 370 30.91 61.19 16.44
C GLU A 370 31.96 61.90 17.33
N GLY A 371 33.23 61.49 17.29
CA GLY A 371 34.32 62.09 18.07
C GLY A 371 34.27 61.76 19.57
N ARG A 372 33.49 60.75 19.98
CA ARG A 372 33.48 60.25 21.36
C ARG A 372 34.71 59.38 21.61
N GLY A 373 35.29 59.48 22.81
CA GLY A 373 36.51 58.77 23.16
C GLY A 373 36.30 57.25 23.22
N VAL A 374 37.33 56.49 22.85
CA VAL A 374 37.38 55.01 22.81
C VAL A 374 37.10 54.34 24.17
N ASN A 375 36.97 55.12 25.25
CA ASN A 375 36.84 54.64 26.62
C ASN A 375 35.42 54.75 27.21
N GLU A 376 34.40 55.14 26.43
CA GLU A 376 33.01 55.03 26.89
C GLU A 376 32.58 53.56 26.92
N GLU A 377 32.06 53.09 28.06
CA GLU A 377 31.58 51.72 28.22
C GLU A 377 30.44 51.45 27.23
N ILE A 378 30.60 50.41 26.42
CA ILE A 378 29.56 49.91 25.53
C ILE A 378 28.74 48.89 26.32
N ASP A 379 27.44 49.12 26.44
CA ASP A 379 26.53 48.14 27.01
C ASP A 379 26.41 46.95 26.04
N LEU A 380 26.94 45.79 26.43
CA LEU A 380 26.91 44.58 25.60
C LEU A 380 25.54 43.88 25.68
N GLU A 381 24.72 44.18 26.69
CA GLU A 381 23.41 43.53 26.83
C GLU A 381 22.40 44.02 25.78
N GLN A 382 22.61 45.22 25.21
CA GLN A 382 21.76 45.76 24.16
C GLN A 382 21.80 44.93 22.86
N PHE A 383 22.85 44.14 22.67
CA PHE A 383 23.06 43.32 21.49
C PHE A 383 22.67 41.86 21.68
N ASN A 384 22.04 41.45 22.78
CA ASN A 384 21.84 40.03 23.07
C ASN A 384 20.80 39.35 22.15
N TRP A 385 21.25 38.90 20.97
CA TRP A 385 20.50 38.14 19.99
C TRP A 385 20.34 36.67 20.39
N THR A 386 21.20 36.14 21.28
CA THR A 386 21.10 34.75 21.75
C THR A 386 19.84 34.47 22.60
N LYS A 387 19.24 35.50 23.20
CA LYS A 387 18.01 35.37 24.02
C LYS A 387 16.84 34.73 23.29
N ASP A 388 16.69 35.00 21.99
CA ASP A 388 15.62 34.42 21.18
C ASP A 388 15.77 32.89 21.02
N LEU A 389 17.01 32.38 21.02
CA LEU A 389 17.28 30.95 20.93
C LEU A 389 16.87 30.21 22.21
N ASP A 390 17.00 30.86 23.36
CA ASP A 390 16.55 30.32 24.64
C ASP A 390 15.02 30.27 24.73
N ILE A 391 14.33 31.32 24.26
CA ILE A 391 12.86 31.32 24.16
C ILE A 391 12.38 30.15 23.31
N VAL A 392 12.98 29.93 22.14
CA VAL A 392 12.61 28.80 21.25
C VAL A 392 12.87 27.46 21.92
N SER A 393 13.98 27.33 22.67
CA SER A 393 14.32 26.10 23.40
C SER A 393 13.29 25.77 24.49
N ASP A 394 12.83 26.79 25.21
CA ASP A 394 11.80 26.67 26.23
C ASP A 394 10.44 26.31 25.63
N GLU A 395 10.07 26.91 24.50
CA GLU A 395 8.83 26.58 23.79
C GLU A 395 8.81 25.12 23.31
N ILE A 396 9.90 24.65 22.70
CA ILE A 396 10.04 23.25 22.26
C ILE A 396 9.90 22.30 23.45
N THR A 397 10.54 22.63 24.57
CA THR A 397 10.47 21.83 25.80
C THR A 397 9.06 21.83 26.41
N ALA A 398 8.39 22.98 26.43
CA ALA A 398 7.02 23.11 26.91
C ALA A 398 6.03 22.30 26.06
N LYS A 399 6.15 22.37 24.73
CA LYS A 399 5.33 21.57 23.80
C LYS A 399 5.55 20.08 23.97
N TYR A 400 6.81 19.65 24.13
CA TYR A 400 7.12 18.25 24.39
C TYR A 400 6.49 17.77 25.70
N ARG A 401 6.62 18.53 26.80
CA ARG A 401 6.01 18.22 28.10
C ARG A 401 4.47 18.15 28.02
N GLN A 402 3.84 19.06 27.28
CA GLN A 402 2.40 19.07 27.07
C GLN A 402 1.92 17.79 26.35
N VAL A 403 2.66 17.30 25.36
CA VAL A 403 2.30 16.05 24.68
C VAL A 403 2.47 14.84 25.59
N LEU A 404 3.48 14.85 26.46
CA LEU A 404 3.67 13.80 27.48
C LEU A 404 2.56 13.80 28.54
N SER A 405 2.10 14.97 29.00
CA SER A 405 0.95 15.02 29.92
C SER A 405 -0.33 14.50 29.25
N ASN A 406 -0.58 14.89 28.00
CA ASN A 406 -1.74 14.43 27.23
C ASN A 406 -1.72 12.91 26.95
N SER A 407 -0.56 12.26 27.06
CA SER A 407 -0.45 10.81 26.91
C SER A 407 -0.85 10.00 28.13
N LYS A 408 -1.04 10.64 29.30
CA LYS A 408 -1.60 10.00 30.50
C LYS A 408 -3.12 9.93 30.39
N LEU A 409 -3.60 9.08 29.50
CA LEU A 409 -5.03 8.87 29.27
C LEU A 409 -5.62 7.95 30.34
N ASP A 410 -6.69 8.39 31.01
CA ASP A 410 -7.56 7.49 31.75
C ASP A 410 -8.56 6.83 30.78
N LEU A 411 -8.58 5.49 30.78
CA LEU A 411 -9.45 4.68 29.94
C LEU A 411 -10.49 3.89 30.76
N SER A 412 -10.58 4.15 32.06
CA SER A 412 -11.46 3.42 33.00
C SER A 412 -12.93 3.46 32.58
N GLU A 413 -13.47 4.65 32.30
CA GLU A 413 -14.86 4.83 31.87
C GLU A 413 -15.17 4.14 30.53
N LEU A 414 -14.23 4.25 29.58
CA LEU A 414 -14.35 3.59 28.29
C LEU A 414 -14.28 2.07 28.44
N GLN A 415 -13.45 1.57 29.35
CA GLN A 415 -13.33 0.14 29.65
C GLN A 415 -14.62 -0.40 30.25
N GLN A 416 -15.20 0.29 31.24
CA GLN A 416 -16.47 -0.10 31.87
C GLN A 416 -17.62 -0.12 30.87
N SER A 417 -17.75 0.94 30.07
CA SER A 417 -18.81 1.03 29.05
C SER A 417 -18.69 -0.06 27.97
N LEU A 418 -17.46 -0.38 27.54
CA LEU A 418 -17.23 -1.50 26.62
C LEU A 418 -17.51 -2.86 27.26
N GLN A 419 -17.13 -3.05 28.52
CA GLN A 419 -17.40 -4.30 29.24
C GLN A 419 -18.90 -4.54 29.39
N HIS A 420 -19.68 -3.51 29.70
CA HIS A 420 -21.13 -3.63 29.79
C HIS A 420 -21.72 -4.07 28.45
N ARG A 421 -21.30 -3.45 27.34
CA ARG A 421 -21.72 -3.84 25.99
C ARG A 421 -21.31 -5.28 25.63
N TYR A 422 -20.13 -5.73 26.06
CA TYR A 422 -19.69 -7.11 25.84
C TYR A 422 -20.53 -8.12 26.63
N ASN A 423 -20.90 -7.79 27.86
CA ASN A 423 -21.76 -8.61 28.68
C ASN A 423 -23.17 -8.72 28.10
N ASP A 424 -23.75 -7.60 27.64
CA ASP A 424 -25.10 -7.59 27.07
C ASP A 424 -25.13 -8.36 25.74
N GLY A 425 -24.18 -8.09 24.84
CA GLY A 425 -24.08 -8.84 23.59
C GLY A 425 -23.83 -10.34 23.79
N TYR A 426 -23.16 -10.73 24.88
CA TYR A 426 -22.98 -12.13 25.25
C TYR A 426 -24.29 -12.76 25.76
N LYS A 427 -25.07 -12.05 26.60
CA LYS A 427 -26.39 -12.52 27.04
C LYS A 427 -27.31 -12.80 25.84
N ASP A 428 -27.41 -11.86 24.90
CA ASP A 428 -28.18 -12.02 23.67
C ASP A 428 -27.69 -13.22 22.82
N TYR A 429 -26.37 -13.48 22.85
CA TYR A 429 -25.77 -14.61 22.15
C TYR A 429 -26.14 -15.94 22.81
N VAL A 430 -26.10 -16.01 24.14
CA VAL A 430 -26.52 -17.17 24.94
C VAL A 430 -28.00 -17.45 24.73
N GLU A 431 -28.87 -16.44 24.76
CA GLU A 431 -30.31 -16.62 24.52
C GLU A 431 -30.62 -17.17 23.12
N ARG A 432 -29.91 -16.71 22.09
CA ARG A 432 -30.05 -17.27 20.74
C ARG A 432 -29.55 -18.71 20.67
N PHE A 433 -28.45 -19.00 21.36
CA PHE A 433 -27.89 -20.36 21.40
C PHE A 433 -28.80 -21.34 22.14
N THR A 434 -29.44 -20.92 23.24
CA THR A 434 -30.40 -21.78 23.96
C THR A 434 -31.66 -22.03 23.12
N LYS A 435 -32.17 -21.02 22.40
CA LYS A 435 -33.26 -21.19 21.43
C LYS A 435 -32.87 -22.20 20.34
N LEU A 436 -31.68 -22.08 19.78
CA LEU A 436 -31.16 -23.01 18.78
C LEU A 436 -31.07 -24.43 19.32
N LEU A 437 -30.49 -24.64 20.51
CA LEU A 437 -30.40 -25.96 21.14
C LEU A 437 -31.77 -26.58 21.37
N ASN A 438 -32.77 -25.80 21.78
CA ASN A 438 -34.13 -26.29 21.96
C ASN A 438 -34.73 -26.74 20.63
N GLN A 439 -34.54 -25.98 19.55
CA GLN A 439 -34.98 -26.38 18.21
C GLN A 439 -34.29 -27.67 17.75
N LEU A 440 -32.96 -27.75 17.87
CA LEU A 440 -32.20 -28.93 17.47
C LEU A 440 -32.62 -30.20 18.23
N LYS A 441 -32.96 -30.07 19.52
CA LYS A 441 -33.49 -31.19 20.34
C LYS A 441 -34.90 -31.62 19.92
N ILE A 442 -35.77 -30.67 19.56
CA ILE A 442 -37.14 -30.99 19.14
C ILE A 442 -37.14 -31.70 17.79
N PHE A 443 -36.32 -31.22 16.84
CA PHE A 443 -36.32 -31.71 15.47
C PHE A 443 -35.33 -32.85 15.20
N ASN A 444 -34.50 -33.23 16.19
CA ASN A 444 -33.50 -34.30 16.10
C ASN A 444 -32.69 -34.24 14.78
N VAL A 445 -31.95 -33.15 14.59
CA VAL A 445 -31.20 -32.90 13.35
C VAL A 445 -29.96 -33.79 13.26
N PHE A 446 -29.80 -34.51 12.15
CA PHE A 446 -28.65 -35.35 11.83
C PHE A 446 -28.16 -35.11 10.39
N LYS A 447 -27.00 -35.69 10.04
CA LYS A 447 -26.27 -35.41 8.80
C LYS A 447 -27.08 -35.50 7.50
N HIS A 448 -28.06 -36.40 7.46
CA HIS A 448 -28.95 -36.61 6.33
C HIS A 448 -30.42 -36.43 6.72
N SER A 449 -30.74 -35.47 7.59
CA SER A 449 -32.13 -35.16 7.98
C SER A 449 -32.98 -34.59 6.83
N GLU A 450 -32.40 -34.43 5.65
CA GLU A 450 -32.97 -33.75 4.49
C GLU A 450 -33.51 -34.67 3.38
N ILE A 451 -33.37 -36.00 3.48
CA ILE A 451 -33.59 -36.88 2.32
C ILE A 451 -35.08 -36.90 1.91
N VAL A 452 -35.47 -36.04 0.96
CA VAL A 452 -36.63 -36.17 0.05
C VAL A 452 -36.33 -35.45 -1.29
N ALA A 453 -36.71 -36.08 -2.41
CA ALA A 453 -36.34 -35.86 -3.82
C ALA A 453 -36.81 -34.56 -4.54
N PRO A 454 -36.31 -34.22 -5.76
CA PRO A 454 -36.54 -32.96 -6.50
C PRO A 454 -37.69 -33.08 -7.55
N PRO A 455 -37.93 -32.09 -8.43
CA PRO A 455 -38.33 -30.69 -8.18
C PRO A 455 -39.67 -30.33 -8.89
N ASN A 456 -40.31 -29.23 -8.50
CA ASN A 456 -40.86 -28.22 -9.42
C ASN A 456 -41.39 -27.00 -8.66
N THR A 457 -40.99 -25.81 -9.14
CA THR A 457 -41.44 -24.43 -8.81
C THR A 457 -40.67 -23.61 -7.78
N THR A 458 -40.78 -22.28 -7.97
CA THR A 458 -39.81 -21.21 -7.70
C THR A 458 -40.20 -20.34 -6.51
N VAL A 459 -39.34 -20.27 -5.48
CA VAL A 459 -39.43 -19.35 -4.32
C VAL A 459 -38.44 -18.18 -4.46
N LEU A 460 -37.39 -18.32 -5.28
CA LEU A 460 -36.34 -17.32 -5.54
C LEU A 460 -36.87 -15.89 -5.80
N LYS A 461 -38.12 -15.73 -6.27
CA LYS A 461 -38.74 -14.44 -6.57
C LYS A 461 -39.08 -13.58 -5.34
N SER A 462 -39.23 -14.14 -4.13
CA SER A 462 -39.65 -13.34 -2.97
C SER A 462 -38.51 -12.59 -2.25
N ASP A 463 -37.26 -13.10 -2.32
CA ASP A 463 -36.10 -12.55 -1.57
C ASP A 463 -35.00 -11.94 -2.44
N VAL A 464 -35.25 -11.78 -3.75
CA VAL A 464 -34.31 -11.27 -4.76
C VAL A 464 -33.56 -10.01 -4.31
N ASN A 465 -34.26 -9.07 -3.68
CA ASN A 465 -33.70 -7.76 -3.29
C ASN A 465 -32.57 -7.84 -2.24
N ASN A 466 -32.45 -8.95 -1.50
CA ASN A 466 -31.44 -9.13 -0.45
C ASN A 466 -30.29 -10.08 -0.89
N LEU A 467 -30.37 -10.69 -2.07
CA LEU A 467 -29.37 -11.63 -2.55
C LEU A 467 -28.13 -10.92 -3.10
N VAL A 468 -26.96 -11.51 -2.83
CA VAL A 468 -25.67 -11.10 -3.38
C VAL A 468 -25.16 -12.27 -4.20
N LEU A 469 -24.57 -12.06 -5.38
CA LEU A 469 -24.09 -13.14 -6.27
C LEU A 469 -23.17 -14.17 -5.57
N ASP A 470 -22.40 -13.75 -4.56
CA ASP A 470 -21.52 -14.66 -3.78
C ASP A 470 -22.30 -15.56 -2.78
N LYS A 471 -23.61 -15.32 -2.60
CA LYS A 471 -24.51 -16.01 -1.66
C LYS A 471 -25.79 -16.44 -2.39
N PHE A 472 -25.63 -17.32 -3.36
CA PHE A 472 -26.74 -17.80 -4.18
C PHE A 472 -26.85 -19.32 -4.00
N PRO A 473 -28.02 -19.84 -3.57
CA PRO A 473 -28.23 -21.28 -3.42
C PRO A 473 -28.30 -21.94 -4.80
N THR A 474 -27.83 -23.19 -4.92
CA THR A 474 -27.91 -23.94 -6.19
C THR A 474 -29.34 -24.39 -6.53
N GLU A 475 -30.20 -24.59 -5.52
CA GLU A 475 -31.59 -25.03 -5.70
C GLU A 475 -32.49 -24.40 -4.61
N ASP A 476 -33.75 -24.07 -4.97
CA ASP A 476 -34.82 -23.85 -4.00
C ASP A 476 -35.26 -25.22 -3.46
N ARG A 477 -35.03 -25.45 -2.16
CA ARG A 477 -35.43 -26.69 -1.50
C ARG A 477 -36.94 -26.67 -1.25
N ILE A 478 -37.67 -27.58 -1.89
CA ILE A 478 -39.05 -27.90 -1.51
C ILE A 478 -39.06 -29.29 -0.87
N GLY A 479 -39.14 -29.33 0.46
CA GLY A 479 -39.15 -30.56 1.25
C GLY A 479 -39.42 -30.29 2.74
N ARG A 480 -39.81 -31.32 3.50
CA ARG A 480 -40.20 -31.22 4.93
C ARG A 480 -39.01 -31.24 5.92
N GLY A 481 -37.78 -31.40 5.44
CA GLY A 481 -36.57 -31.47 6.28
C GLY A 481 -35.86 -30.11 6.37
N GLN A 482 -35.54 -29.67 7.60
CA GLN A 482 -34.70 -28.49 7.84
C GLN A 482 -33.25 -28.94 8.11
N THR A 483 -32.26 -28.21 7.57
CA THR A 483 -30.85 -28.42 7.92
C THR A 483 -30.45 -27.73 9.19
N LEU A 484 -29.33 -28.18 9.74
CA LEU A 484 -28.53 -27.39 10.67
C LEU A 484 -28.28 -25.95 10.17
N GLY A 485 -28.05 -25.76 8.87
CA GLY A 485 -27.89 -24.44 8.26
C GLY A 485 -29.14 -23.54 8.39
N ASP A 486 -30.33 -24.12 8.21
CA ASP A 486 -31.61 -23.40 8.32
C ASP A 486 -31.91 -23.00 9.77
N PHE A 487 -31.63 -23.88 10.73
CA PHE A 487 -31.75 -23.55 12.15
C PHE A 487 -30.75 -22.46 12.57
N LEU A 488 -29.51 -22.54 12.09
CA LEU A 488 -28.50 -21.50 12.30
C LEU A 488 -28.96 -20.17 11.72
N LYS A 489 -29.50 -20.16 10.50
CA LYS A 489 -30.04 -18.98 9.81
C LYS A 489 -31.21 -18.37 10.58
N ALA A 490 -32.17 -19.18 11.02
CA ALA A 490 -33.33 -18.74 11.79
C ALA A 490 -32.94 -18.09 13.13
N CYS A 491 -31.88 -18.59 13.78
CA CYS A 491 -31.35 -18.04 15.02
C CYS A 491 -30.32 -16.91 14.81
N GLY A 492 -30.04 -16.51 13.55
CA GLY A 492 -29.13 -15.40 13.23
C GLY A 492 -27.64 -15.71 13.42
N PHE A 493 -27.25 -16.99 13.35
CA PHE A 493 -25.86 -17.44 13.40
C PHE A 493 -25.24 -17.54 12.00
N PRO A 494 -23.89 -17.53 11.88
CA PRO A 494 -23.22 -17.82 10.62
C PRO A 494 -23.53 -19.24 10.14
N TYR A 495 -24.00 -19.35 8.90
CA TYR A 495 -24.35 -20.61 8.25
C TYR A 495 -23.71 -20.68 6.86
N PHE A 496 -23.67 -21.89 6.32
CA PHE A 496 -23.25 -22.20 4.97
C PHE A 496 -24.40 -22.92 4.24
N GLU A 497 -24.71 -22.45 3.04
CA GLU A 497 -25.61 -23.10 2.08
C GLU A 497 -24.77 -23.49 0.87
N PHE A 498 -25.10 -24.61 0.25
CA PHE A 498 -24.40 -25.09 -0.94
C PHE A 498 -24.60 -24.11 -2.11
N GLY A 499 -23.51 -23.79 -2.84
CA GLY A 499 -23.49 -22.72 -3.85
C GLY A 499 -22.82 -21.42 -3.40
N ASN A 500 -22.76 -21.17 -2.09
CA ASN A 500 -22.11 -19.98 -1.55
C ASN A 500 -20.58 -20.03 -1.75
N GLU A 501 -19.96 -18.88 -2.04
CA GLU A 501 -18.51 -18.81 -2.19
C GLU A 501 -17.82 -19.01 -0.83
N LEU A 502 -17.11 -20.13 -0.67
CA LEU A 502 -16.30 -20.39 0.51
C LEU A 502 -14.95 -19.65 0.39
N ARG A 503 -14.90 -18.40 0.87
CA ARG A 503 -13.70 -17.55 0.78
C ARG A 503 -12.52 -18.13 1.59
N LYS A 504 -11.28 -17.85 1.14
CA LYS A 504 -9.94 -18.13 1.73
C LYS A 504 -9.84 -19.29 2.74
N LYS A 505 -8.90 -20.22 2.47
CA LYS A 505 -8.56 -21.40 3.30
C LYS A 505 -9.47 -22.63 3.11
N ILE A 506 -10.13 -22.76 1.96
CA ILE A 506 -10.90 -23.96 1.61
C ILE A 506 -10.10 -25.25 1.86
N ASN A 507 -8.83 -25.29 1.46
CA ASN A 507 -8.00 -26.50 1.66
C ASN A 507 -7.77 -26.81 3.16
N GLU A 508 -7.56 -25.80 4.00
CA GLU A 508 -7.43 -26.00 5.46
C GLU A 508 -8.74 -26.46 6.09
N ILE A 509 -9.88 -26.01 5.56
CA ILE A 509 -11.20 -26.41 6.05
C ILE A 509 -11.50 -27.85 5.61
N MET A 510 -11.25 -28.20 4.35
CA MET A 510 -11.48 -29.54 3.82
C MET A 510 -10.57 -30.58 4.49
N THR A 511 -9.29 -30.25 4.70
CA THR A 511 -8.38 -31.13 5.46
C THR A 511 -8.90 -31.38 6.87
N LYS A 512 -9.35 -30.34 7.59
CA LYS A 512 -9.95 -30.50 8.92
C LYS A 512 -11.18 -31.39 8.90
N ILE A 513 -12.10 -31.21 7.95
CA ILE A 513 -13.30 -32.05 7.83
C ILE A 513 -12.91 -33.51 7.60
N VAL A 514 -11.98 -33.75 6.67
CA VAL A 514 -11.55 -35.11 6.33
C VAL A 514 -10.84 -35.82 7.49
N HIS A 515 -10.11 -35.10 8.35
CA HIS A 515 -9.37 -35.68 9.48
C HIS A 515 -10.13 -35.63 10.82
N ARG A 516 -11.35 -35.10 10.86
CA ARG A 516 -12.19 -35.05 12.08
C ARG A 516 -12.75 -36.41 12.47
N TYR A 517 -12.72 -37.35 11.51
CA TYR A 517 -13.04 -38.77 11.59
C TYR A 517 -11.94 -39.55 10.89
#